data_AF-A0A8T7FAB7-F1
#
_entry.id   AF-A0A8T7FAB7-F1
#
_cell.length_a   1.000
_cell.length_b   1.000
_cell.length_c   1.000
_cell.angle_alpha   90.00
_cell.angle_beta   90.00
_cell.angle_gamma   90.00
#
_symmetry.space_group_name_H-M   'P 1'
#
loop_
_entity.id
_entity.type
_entity.pdbx_description
1 polymer ?
#
loop_
_entity_poly.entity_id
_entity_poly.type
_entity_poly.pdbx_seq_one_letter_code
_entity_poly.pdbx_strand_id
1 'polypeptide(L)' 'MEAIPRYTALRGAYGIAALLYKGLSPSVPNFPAIKLTRNSELITRYRAGESVPTLAKEYGISEQRAYQIIAGKRK' A
#
# COMPACT_ATOMS: atom_id res chain seq x y z
N MET A 1 -31.52 -11.36 -0.70
CA MET A 1 -30.65 -11.00 0.44
C MET A 1 -29.64 -12.12 0.58
N GLU A 2 -28.36 -11.84 0.36
CA GLU A 2 -27.19 -12.32 1.13
C GLU A 2 -25.94 -11.78 0.43
N ALA A 3 -25.24 -10.87 1.10
CA ALA A 3 -24.06 -10.19 0.60
C ALA A 3 -22.84 -11.11 0.80
N ILE A 4 -22.20 -11.51 -0.29
CA ILE A 4 -20.98 -12.33 -0.26
C ILE A 4 -19.82 -11.43 0.25
N PRO A 5 -19.13 -11.80 1.34
CA PRO A 5 -18.12 -10.94 1.98
C PRO A 5 -16.89 -10.80 1.10
N ARG A 6 -16.57 -9.56 0.71
CA ARG A 6 -15.49 -9.19 -0.22
C ARG A 6 -14.06 -9.19 0.37
N TYR A 7 -13.81 -9.82 1.52
CA TYR A 7 -12.51 -9.71 2.20
C TYR A 7 -12.06 -11.00 2.89
N THR A 8 -11.64 -12.01 2.11
CA THR A 8 -11.04 -13.21 2.71
C THR A 8 -10.00 -13.89 1.81
N ALA A 9 -8.85 -13.24 1.52
CA ALA A 9 -7.69 -13.95 0.97
C ALA A 9 -6.30 -13.28 1.09
N LEU A 10 -6.14 -12.13 1.76
CA LEU A 10 -4.83 -11.43 1.83
C LEU A 10 -4.01 -11.74 3.10
N ARG A 11 -4.24 -12.89 3.75
CA ARG A 11 -3.35 -13.39 4.82
C ARG A 11 -2.57 -14.66 4.46
N GLY A 12 -2.97 -15.39 3.42
CA GLY A 12 -2.32 -16.65 3.02
C GLY A 12 -1.03 -16.50 2.22
N ALA A 13 -0.82 -15.37 1.54
CA ALA A 13 0.32 -15.19 0.65
C ALA A 13 1.65 -14.86 1.36
N TYR A 14 1.62 -14.49 2.64
CA TYR A 14 2.81 -14.03 3.38
C TYR A 14 3.45 -15.10 4.28
N GLY A 15 2.77 -16.22 4.55
CA GLY A 15 3.29 -17.27 5.43
C GLY A 15 4.44 -18.07 4.81
N ILE A 16 4.40 -18.30 3.49
CA ILE A 16 5.39 -19.15 2.82
C ILE A 16 6.70 -18.38 2.53
N ALA A 17 6.63 -17.08 2.23
CA ALA A 17 7.81 -16.27 1.97
C ALA A 17 8.68 -16.06 3.23
N ALA A 18 8.06 -15.87 4.41
CA ALA A 18 8.78 -15.64 5.67
C ALA A 18 9.49 -16.89 6.20
N LEU A 19 8.97 -18.09 5.93
CA LEU A 19 9.58 -19.35 6.35
C LEU A 19 10.78 -19.76 5.48
N LEU A 20 10.80 -19.37 4.21
CA LEU A 20 11.86 -19.75 3.26
C LEU A 20 13.08 -18.81 3.32
N TYR A 21 12.89 -17.53 3.64
CA TYR A 21 13.97 -16.53 3.64
C TYR A 21 14.49 -16.25 5.06
N LYS A 22 15.33 -17.17 5.56
CA LYS A 22 16.11 -17.03 6.79
C LYS A 22 17.09 -15.84 6.66
N GLY A 23 16.63 -14.63 6.98
CA GLY A 23 17.48 -13.46 7.25
C GLY A 23 17.79 -12.52 6.09
N LEU A 24 17.22 -12.71 4.88
CA LEU A 24 17.24 -11.68 3.84
C LEU A 24 15.83 -11.10 3.69
N SER A 25 15.68 -9.83 4.06
CA SER A 25 14.48 -9.05 3.77
C SER A 25 14.28 -9.04 2.26
N PRO A 26 13.19 -9.64 1.70
CA PRO A 26 12.99 -9.59 0.27
C PRO A 26 12.76 -8.12 -0.09
N SER A 27 13.65 -7.56 -0.90
CA SER A 27 13.34 -6.36 -1.67
C SER A 27 12.08 -6.67 -2.46
N VAL A 28 10.93 -6.22 -1.95
CA VAL A 28 9.62 -6.54 -2.50
C VAL A 28 9.64 -6.06 -3.95
N PRO A 29 9.43 -6.94 -4.95
CA PRO A 29 9.44 -6.52 -6.34
C PRO A 29 8.40 -5.41 -6.49
N ASN A 30 8.82 -4.33 -7.12
CA ASN A 30 7.99 -3.15 -7.30
C ASN A 30 6.87 -3.43 -8.33
N PHE A 31 5.82 -4.12 -7.90
CA PHE A 31 4.69 -4.44 -8.77
C PHE A 31 3.82 -3.19 -8.99
N PRO A 32 3.54 -2.81 -10.25
CA PRO A 32 2.74 -1.62 -10.55
C PRO A 32 1.31 -1.70 -9.99
N ALA A 33 0.72 -2.90 -9.90
CA ALA A 33 -0.60 -3.13 -9.32
C ALA A 33 -0.66 -2.77 -7.82
N ILE A 34 0.36 -3.17 -7.04
CA ILE A 34 0.44 -2.86 -5.60
C ILE A 34 0.57 -1.34 -5.39
N LYS A 35 1.36 -0.67 -6.24
CA LYS A 35 1.49 0.79 -6.21
C LYS A 35 0.17 1.50 -6.50
N LEU A 36 -0.61 1.04 -7.48
CA LEU A 36 -1.88 1.64 -7.85
C LEU A 36 -2.90 1.56 -6.71
N THR A 37 -3.08 0.38 -6.11
CA THR A 37 -4.00 0.18 -4.98
C THR A 37 -3.63 1.07 -3.78
N ARG A 38 -2.35 1.06 -3.40
CA ARG A 38 -1.84 1.89 -2.31
C ARG A 38 -2.01 3.39 -2.60
N ASN A 39 -1.78 3.83 -3.84
CA ASN A 39 -1.99 5.24 -4.22
C ASN A 39 -3.46 5.66 -4.08
N SER A 40 -4.40 4.81 -4.51
CA SER A 40 -5.83 5.10 -4.37
C SER A 40 -6.27 5.18 -2.92
N GLU A 41 -5.76 4.29 -2.06
CA GLU A 41 -6.02 4.34 -0.62
C GLU A 41 -5.45 5.61 0.01
N LEU A 42 -4.21 5.98 -0.33
CA LEU A 42 -3.57 7.21 0.15
C LEU A 42 -4.39 8.46 -0.20
N ILE A 43 -4.89 8.55 -1.43
CA ILE A 43 -5.74 9.68 -1.86
C ILE A 43 -7.07 9.68 -1.09
N THR A 44 -7.65 8.51 -0.86
CA THR A 44 -8.93 8.38 -0.15
C THR A 44 -8.81 8.83 1.31
N ARG A 45 -7.75 8.39 2.01
CA ARG A 45 -7.50 8.79 3.40
C ARG A 45 -7.11 10.26 3.53
N TYR A 46 -6.32 10.79 2.60
CA TYR A 46 -6.03 12.22 2.56
C TYR A 46 -7.32 13.05 2.42
N ARG A 47 -8.25 12.63 1.55
CA ARG A 47 -9.57 13.28 1.40
C ARG A 47 -10.44 13.16 2.65
N ALA A 48 -10.24 12.14 3.48
CA ALA A 48 -10.88 12.01 4.78
C ALA A 48 -10.28 12.93 5.86
N GLY A 49 -9.22 13.68 5.53
CA GLY A 49 -8.55 14.63 6.44
C GLY A 49 -7.31 14.07 7.14
N GLU A 50 -6.87 12.87 6.80
CA GLU A 50 -5.60 12.35 7.34
C GLU A 50 -4.39 13.12 6.82
N SER A 51 -3.42 13.31 7.71
CA SER A 51 -2.22 14.09 7.44
C SER A 51 -1.24 13.33 6.52
N VAL A 52 -0.73 14.02 5.49
CA VAL A 52 0.25 13.49 4.53
C VAL A 52 1.50 12.89 5.20
N PRO A 53 2.17 13.53 6.19
CA PRO A 53 3.32 12.92 6.88
C PRO A 53 2.97 11.62 7.62
N THR A 54 1.76 11.50 8.17
CA THR A 54 1.29 10.25 8.81
C THR A 54 1.14 9.14 7.78
N LEU A 55 0.45 9.43 6.68
CA LEU A 55 0.26 8.49 5.57
C LEU A 55 1.59 8.07 4.94
N ALA A 56 2.53 8.99 4.77
CA ALA A 56 3.84 8.71 4.20
C ALA A 56 4.63 7.69 5.06
N LYS A 57 4.62 7.87 6.38
CA LYS A 57 5.22 6.95 7.34
C LYS A 57 4.54 5.59 7.32
N GLU A 58 3.21 5.54 7.37
CA GLU A 58 2.44 4.29 7.37
C GLU A 58 2.68 3.46 6.10
N TYR A 59 2.71 4.11 4.94
CA TYR A 59 2.93 3.45 3.66
C TYR A 59 4.40 3.30 3.25
N GLY A 60 5.35 3.70 4.10
CA GLY A 60 6.79 3.57 3.84
C GLY A 60 7.29 4.32 2.60
N ILE A 61 6.72 5.50 2.30
CA ILE A 61 7.15 6.35 1.19
C ILE A 61 7.60 7.73 1.68
N SER A 62 8.37 8.46 0.86
CA SER A 62 8.71 9.85 1.19
C SER A 62 7.49 10.76 1.14
N GLU A 63 7.48 11.81 1.97
CA GLU A 63 6.41 12.82 1.96
C GLU A 63 6.27 13.47 0.59
N GLN A 64 7.40 13.82 -0.05
CA GLN A 64 7.41 14.34 -1.41
C GLN A 64 6.71 13.40 -2.40
N ARG A 65 6.91 12.08 -2.25
CA ARG A 65 6.22 11.10 -3.08
C ARG A 65 4.72 11.07 -2.80
N ALA A 66 4.31 11.18 -1.54
CA ALA A 66 2.90 11.24 -1.15
C ALA A 66 2.22 12.48 -1.77
N TYR A 67 2.85 13.65 -1.69
CA TYR A 67 2.35 14.87 -2.34
C TYR A 67 2.23 14.75 -3.85
N GLN A 68 3.18 14.12 -4.54
CA GLN A 68 3.07 13.88 -5.99
C GLN A 68 1.87 13.01 -6.37
N ILE A 69 1.58 12.00 -5.55
CA ILE A 69 0.46 11.08 -5.78
C ILE A 69 -0.87 11.82 -5.59
N ILE A 70 -0.98 12.60 -4.51
CA ILE A 70 -2.16 13.42 -4.22
C ILE A 70 -2.38 14.46 -5.33
N ALA A 71 -1.31 15.12 -5.78
CA ALA A 71 -1.37 16.12 -6.84
C ALA A 71 -1.63 15.53 -8.24
N GLY A 72 -1.58 14.21 -8.40
CA GLY A 72 -1.77 13.54 -9.70
C GLY A 72 -0.67 13.84 -10.73
N LYS A 73 0.44 14.47 -10.33
CA LYS A 73 1.55 14.81 -11.23
C LYS A 73 2.35 13.56 -11.55
N ARG A 74 2.24 13.08 -12.79
CA ARG A 74 3.22 12.17 -13.41
C ARG A 74 4.26 13.05 -14.11
N LYS A 75 5.55 12.82 -13.81
CA LYS A 75 6.65 13.39 -14.60
C LYS A 75 6.77 12.62 -15.90
#